data_AF-A0A4D6NQ56-F1
#
_entry.id   AF-A0A4D6NQ56-F1
#
_cell.length_a   1.000
_cell.length_b   1.000
_cell.length_c   1.000
_cell.angle_alpha   90.00
_cell.angle_beta   90.00
_cell.angle_gamma   90.00
#
_symmetry.space_group_name_H-M   'P 1'
#
loop_
_entity.id
_entity.type
_entity.pdbx_description
1 polymer ?
#
loop_
_entity_poly.entity_id
_entity_poly.type
_entity_poly.pdbx_seq_one_letter_code
_entity_poly.pdbx_strand_id
1 'polypeptide(L)'
;MEVNLGRVMGRGKLYIKTHKKRNGSYVNEETKSIARSSFVDYHLSEEYKKLSKRNIKVRKAQKIPHTGGAKLLSTKQHEMEVNLGRVMGRGKLYIKTHKKRNGSYVNEETKSIAEKMTQEMSQNVNSNEISIDDCVSKVLGKNHSGCVCCLGLGGLHSVVFLYTTRFSNHYKKSTYYLR
;
A
#
# COMPACT_ATOMS: atom_id res chain seq x y z
N MET A 1 15.80 24.06 -8.96
CA MET A 1 15.05 23.42 -7.87
C MET A 1 15.52 21.98 -7.76
N GLU A 2 16.36 21.67 -6.77
CA GLU A 2 16.81 20.29 -6.52
C GLU A 2 15.66 19.48 -5.93
N VAL A 3 15.13 18.55 -6.72
CA VAL A 3 14.18 17.54 -6.24
C VAL A 3 14.93 16.55 -5.36
N ASN A 4 14.83 16.75 -4.04
CA ASN A 4 15.28 15.79 -3.04
C ASN A 4 14.42 14.51 -3.15
N LEU A 5 14.84 13.58 -3.98
CA LEU A 5 14.30 12.22 -4.05
C LEU A 5 14.66 11.49 -2.76
N GLY A 6 13.78 11.58 -1.76
CA GLY A 6 13.94 10.93 -0.47
C GLY A 6 14.33 9.46 -0.63
N ARG A 7 15.57 9.12 -0.24
CA ARG A 7 16.10 7.76 -0.33
C ARG A 7 15.31 6.85 0.61
N VAL A 8 14.66 5.82 0.07
CA VAL A 8 13.89 4.85 0.87
C VAL A 8 14.84 4.16 1.85
N MET A 9 14.59 4.33 3.15
CA MET A 9 15.39 3.69 4.20
C MET A 9 15.16 2.18 4.21
N GLY A 10 16.23 1.39 4.27
CA GLY A 10 16.14 -0.06 4.42
C GLY A 10 15.51 -0.47 5.77
N ARG A 11 14.87 -1.64 5.81
CA ARG A 11 14.08 -2.12 6.97
C ARG A 11 14.87 -2.17 8.29
N GLY A 12 16.14 -2.56 8.25
CA GLY A 12 17.01 -2.54 9.45
C GLY A 12 17.24 -1.13 9.97
N LYS A 13 17.43 -0.14 9.09
CA LYS A 13 17.55 1.29 9.49
C LYS A 13 16.24 1.81 10.09
N LEU A 14 15.10 1.35 9.58
CA LEU A 14 13.79 1.70 10.12
C LEU A 14 13.57 1.11 11.52
N TYR A 15 13.85 -0.18 11.71
CA TYR A 15 13.74 -0.85 13.02
C TYR A 15 14.64 -0.20 14.07
N ILE A 16 15.86 0.13 13.69
CA ILE A 16 16.81 0.84 14.55
C ILE A 16 16.29 2.26 14.84
N LYS A 17 15.61 2.93 13.90
CA LYS A 17 15.01 4.26 14.11
C LYS A 17 13.78 4.22 15.04
N THR A 18 12.98 3.16 15.03
CA THR A 18 11.80 3.04 15.92
C THR A 18 12.17 2.83 17.38
N HIS A 19 13.40 2.39 17.66
CA HIS A 19 13.96 2.25 19.02
C HIS A 19 14.66 3.52 19.53
N LYS A 20 14.41 4.67 18.90
CA LYS A 20 14.91 5.98 19.33
C LYS A 20 13.84 6.71 20.15
N LYS A 21 14.28 7.57 21.08
CA LYS A 21 13.42 8.54 21.76
C LYS A 21 12.80 9.52 20.75
N ARG A 22 11.76 10.27 21.16
CA ARG A 22 11.08 11.28 20.31
C ARG A 22 12.04 12.36 19.78
N ASN A 23 13.09 12.69 20.52
CA ASN A 23 14.15 13.63 20.12
C ASN A 23 15.19 13.01 19.14
N GLY A 24 15.01 11.75 18.72
CA GLY A 24 15.89 11.06 17.78
C GLY A 24 17.18 10.47 18.37
N SER A 25 17.41 10.61 19.68
CA SER A 25 18.55 10.00 20.38
C SER A 25 18.23 8.58 20.86
N TYR A 26 19.25 7.74 21.04
CA TYR A 26 19.10 6.51 21.80
C TYR A 26 19.06 6.82 23.30
N VAL A 27 18.59 5.85 24.09
CA VAL A 27 18.64 5.94 25.56
C VAL A 27 20.09 5.88 26.03
N ASN A 28 20.89 5.00 25.41
CA ASN A 28 22.35 4.86 25.56
C ASN A 28 22.91 4.01 24.39
N GLU A 29 24.23 3.84 24.27
CA GLU A 29 24.82 2.99 23.21
C GLU A 29 24.50 1.49 23.39
N GLU A 30 24.25 1.05 24.63
CA GLU A 30 23.87 -0.33 24.93
C GLU A 30 22.50 -0.69 24.34
N THR A 31 21.49 0.15 24.50
CA THR A 31 20.14 -0.06 23.93
C THR A 31 20.15 -0.09 22.40
N LYS A 32 21.02 0.70 21.77
CA LYS A 32 21.26 0.66 20.31
C LYS A 32 21.92 -0.64 19.88
N SER A 33 22.88 -1.14 20.67
CA SER A 33 23.52 -2.43 20.45
C SER A 33 22.52 -3.60 20.60
N ILE A 34 21.75 -3.62 21.69
CA ILE A 34 20.69 -4.62 21.94
C ILE A 34 19.65 -4.63 20.81
N ALA A 35 19.14 -3.46 20.40
CA ALA A 35 18.20 -3.37 19.28
C ALA A 35 18.79 -3.94 17.98
N ARG A 36 20.08 -3.73 17.73
CA ARG A 36 20.75 -4.32 16.57
C ARG A 36 20.89 -5.84 16.70
N SER A 37 21.30 -6.36 17.85
CA SER A 37 21.43 -7.80 18.09
C SER A 37 20.09 -8.51 17.99
N SER A 38 19.04 -8.02 18.66
CA SER A 38 17.68 -8.59 18.58
C SER A 38 17.13 -8.58 17.15
N PHE A 39 17.44 -7.54 16.36
CA PHE A 39 17.07 -7.53 14.94
C PHE A 39 17.74 -8.67 14.18
N VAL A 40 19.05 -8.88 14.38
CA VAL A 40 19.81 -9.94 13.71
C VAL A 40 19.28 -11.31 14.14
N ASP A 41 19.12 -11.54 15.44
CA ASP A 41 18.63 -12.81 16.00
C ASP A 41 17.24 -13.17 15.46
N TYR A 42 16.34 -12.19 15.40
CA TYR A 42 15.01 -12.38 14.81
C TYR A 42 15.10 -12.80 13.33
N HIS A 43 15.98 -12.18 12.54
CA HIS A 43 16.12 -12.52 11.11
C HIS A 43 16.85 -13.86 10.88
N LEU A 44 17.66 -14.31 11.84
CA LEU A 44 18.30 -15.62 11.84
C LEU A 44 17.40 -16.73 12.39
N SER A 45 16.32 -16.38 13.08
CA SER A 45 15.35 -17.34 13.62
C SER A 45 14.72 -18.23 12.54
N GLU A 46 14.44 -19.48 12.90
CA GLU A 46 13.79 -20.43 11.99
C GLU A 46 12.36 -19.99 11.62
N GLU A 47 11.67 -19.30 12.54
CA GLU A 47 10.34 -18.74 12.27
C GLU A 47 10.38 -17.71 11.14
N TYR A 48 11.33 -16.77 11.20
CA TYR A 48 11.49 -15.76 10.15
C TYR A 48 11.90 -16.41 8.82
N LYS A 49 12.80 -17.40 8.83
CA LYS A 49 13.17 -18.14 7.62
C LYS A 49 11.96 -18.85 6.99
N LYS A 50 11.11 -19.49 7.80
CA LYS A 50 9.86 -20.12 7.34
C LYS A 50 8.91 -19.09 6.72
N LEU A 51 8.72 -17.95 7.39
CA LEU A 51 7.91 -16.84 6.88
C LEU A 51 8.45 -16.29 5.56
N SER A 52 9.76 -16.08 5.46
CA SER A 52 10.44 -15.61 4.24
C SER A 52 10.23 -16.58 3.07
N LYS A 53 10.44 -17.89 3.29
CA LYS A 53 10.18 -18.93 2.28
C LYS A 53 8.72 -18.92 1.80
N ARG A 54 7.76 -18.77 2.72
CA ARG A 54 6.34 -18.65 2.38
C ARG A 54 6.07 -17.42 1.52
N ASN A 55 6.59 -16.26 1.92
CA ASN A 55 6.40 -15.00 1.18
C ASN A 55 6.99 -15.05 -0.24
N ILE A 56 8.12 -15.76 -0.44
CA ILE A 56 8.68 -16.00 -1.78
C ILE A 56 7.72 -16.84 -2.63
N LYS A 57 7.17 -17.93 -2.08
CA LYS A 57 6.18 -18.77 -2.79
C LYS A 57 4.93 -17.98 -3.16
N VAL A 58 4.38 -17.21 -2.23
CA VAL A 58 3.21 -16.36 -2.48
C VAL A 58 3.49 -15.31 -3.56
N ARG A 59 4.65 -14.64 -3.51
CA ARG A 59 5.04 -13.68 -4.55
C ARG A 59 5.16 -14.33 -5.93
N LYS A 60 5.73 -15.54 -6.01
CA LYS A 60 5.83 -16.30 -7.27
C LYS A 60 4.46 -16.74 -7.81
N ALA A 61 3.49 -16.98 -6.92
CA ALA A 61 2.13 -17.35 -7.30
C ALA A 61 1.23 -16.15 -7.66
N GLN A 62 1.71 -14.90 -7.52
CA GLN A 62 0.93 -13.71 -7.85
C GLN A 62 0.73 -13.61 -9.37
N LYS A 63 -0.50 -13.87 -9.84
CA LYS A 63 -0.85 -13.84 -11.26
C LYS A 63 -0.88 -12.43 -11.86
N ILE A 64 -1.26 -11.43 -11.07
CA ILE A 64 -1.49 -10.05 -11.54
C ILE A 64 -0.52 -9.13 -10.77
N PRO A 65 0.76 -9.06 -11.17
CA PRO A 65 1.72 -8.16 -10.56
C PRO A 65 1.50 -6.72 -11.04
N HIS A 66 1.57 -5.77 -10.11
CA HIS A 66 1.63 -4.34 -10.46
C HIS A 66 3.05 -3.98 -10.94
N THR A 67 3.13 -3.09 -11.92
CA THR A 67 4.38 -2.53 -12.48
C THR A 67 4.71 -1.16 -11.88
N GLY A 68 4.05 -0.81 -10.77
CA GLY A 68 4.22 0.46 -10.07
C GLY A 68 5.62 0.69 -9.49
N GLY A 69 6.42 -0.35 -9.30
CA GLY A 69 7.71 -0.22 -8.60
C GLY A 69 7.53 0.16 -7.13
N ALA A 70 8.57 0.73 -6.51
CA ALA A 70 8.61 0.96 -5.06
C ALA A 70 7.87 2.22 -4.59
N LYS A 71 7.40 3.09 -5.50
CA LYS A 71 6.62 4.28 -5.12
C LYS A 71 5.22 3.87 -4.65
N LEU A 72 4.73 4.54 -3.61
CA LEU A 72 3.36 4.37 -3.13
C LEU A 72 2.36 4.77 -4.22
N LEU A 73 1.23 4.07 -4.28
CA LEU A 73 0.17 4.36 -5.24
C LEU A 73 -0.42 5.77 -5.06
N SER A 74 -0.54 6.23 -3.81
CA SER A 74 -0.99 7.59 -3.48
C SER A 74 -0.05 8.66 -4.03
N THR A 75 1.26 8.47 -3.90
CA THR A 75 2.27 9.37 -4.48
C THR A 75 2.16 9.38 -6.00
N LYS A 76 2.00 8.21 -6.63
CA LYS A 76 1.82 8.12 -8.08
C LYS A 76 0.53 8.78 -8.56
N GLN A 77 -0.55 8.62 -7.80
CA GLN A 77 -1.82 9.27 -8.09
C GLN A 77 -1.63 10.78 -8.10
N HIS A 78 -1.04 11.34 -7.05
CA HIS A 78 -0.77 12.77 -6.95
C HIS A 78 0.10 13.28 -8.10
N GLU A 79 1.21 12.60 -8.41
CA GLU A 79 2.07 12.95 -9.55
C GLU A 79 1.28 12.99 -10.87
N MET A 80 0.34 12.07 -11.07
CA MET A 80 -0.48 12.03 -12.27
C MET A 80 -1.58 13.08 -12.30
N GLU A 81 -2.19 13.39 -11.17
CA GLU A 81 -3.19 14.46 -11.04
C GLU A 81 -2.56 15.82 -11.35
N VAL A 82 -1.37 16.08 -10.81
CA VAL A 82 -0.58 17.28 -11.11
C VAL A 82 -0.26 17.38 -12.60
N ASN A 83 0.19 16.29 -13.22
CA ASN A 83 0.54 16.28 -14.64
C ASN A 83 -0.66 16.41 -15.58
N LEU A 84 -1.83 15.89 -15.18
CA LEU A 84 -3.05 15.92 -16.00
C LEU A 84 -3.93 17.15 -15.74
N GLY A 85 -3.68 17.89 -14.65
CA GLY A 85 -4.52 19.02 -14.22
C GLY A 85 -5.93 18.63 -13.80
N ARG A 86 -6.18 17.35 -13.48
CA ARG A 86 -7.49 16.83 -13.08
C ARG A 86 -7.38 15.65 -12.13
N VAL A 87 -8.44 15.40 -11.38
CA VAL A 87 -8.56 14.26 -10.45
C VAL A 87 -8.46 12.93 -11.21
N MET A 88 -7.76 11.98 -10.62
CA MET A 88 -7.58 10.65 -11.15
C MET A 88 -8.38 9.61 -10.37
N GLY A 89 -9.33 8.95 -11.04
CA GLY A 89 -10.04 7.81 -10.47
C GLY A 89 -9.15 6.59 -10.18
N ARG A 90 -9.57 5.78 -9.20
CA ARG A 90 -8.82 4.57 -8.80
C ARG A 90 -8.74 3.49 -9.90
N GLY A 91 -9.72 3.41 -10.79
CA GLY A 91 -9.68 2.52 -11.96
C GLY A 91 -8.59 2.92 -12.96
N LYS A 92 -8.47 4.22 -13.23
CA LYS A 92 -7.42 4.77 -14.11
C LYS A 92 -6.03 4.60 -13.51
N LEU A 93 -5.92 4.80 -12.19
CA LEU A 93 -4.71 4.51 -11.43
C LEU A 93 -4.31 3.04 -11.56
N TYR A 94 -5.26 2.11 -11.38
CA TYR A 94 -5.03 0.67 -11.54
C TYR A 94 -4.48 0.33 -12.92
N ILE A 95 -5.13 0.80 -13.99
CA ILE A 95 -4.71 0.53 -15.37
C ILE A 95 -3.28 1.04 -15.60
N LYS A 96 -2.97 2.26 -15.13
CA LYS A 96 -1.62 2.82 -15.30
C LYS A 96 -0.56 2.03 -14.54
N THR A 97 -0.87 1.55 -13.34
CA THR A 97 0.09 0.82 -12.50
C THR A 97 0.25 -0.65 -12.87
N HIS A 98 -0.55 -1.15 -13.82
CA HIS A 98 -0.46 -2.51 -14.35
C HIS A 98 0.01 -2.55 -15.82
N LYS A 99 0.38 -1.39 -16.38
CA LYS A 99 1.07 -1.28 -17.68
C LYS A 99 2.58 -1.20 -17.48
N LYS A 100 3.33 -1.89 -18.34
CA LYS A 100 4.79 -1.73 -18.44
C LYS A 100 5.14 -0.32 -18.94
N ARG A 101 6.42 0.05 -18.85
CA ARG A 101 6.92 1.35 -19.31
C ARG A 101 6.68 1.58 -20.80
N ASN A 102 6.70 0.52 -21.61
CA ASN A 102 6.38 0.55 -23.05
C ASN A 102 4.87 0.57 -23.36
N GLY A 103 4.00 0.58 -22.34
CA GLY A 103 2.55 0.63 -22.49
C GLY A 103 1.84 -0.72 -22.62
N SER A 104 2.56 -1.83 -22.80
CA SER A 104 1.95 -3.17 -22.87
C SER A 104 1.66 -3.75 -21.49
N TYR A 105 0.76 -4.75 -21.43
CA TYR A 105 0.44 -5.44 -20.18
C TYR A 105 1.45 -6.55 -19.86
N VAL A 106 1.49 -6.98 -18.61
CA VAL A 106 2.38 -8.06 -18.16
C VAL A 106 1.87 -9.43 -18.61
N ASN A 107 0.54 -9.63 -18.57
CA ASN A 107 -0.14 -10.83 -19.00
C ASN A 107 -1.53 -10.49 -19.59
N GLU A 108 -2.14 -11.46 -20.26
CA GLU A 108 -3.47 -11.31 -20.87
C GLU A 108 -4.59 -11.15 -19.82
N GLU A 109 -4.47 -11.79 -18.65
CA GLU A 109 -5.44 -11.61 -17.55
C GLU A 109 -5.52 -10.13 -17.10
N THR A 110 -4.38 -9.48 -16.91
CA THR A 110 -4.32 -8.05 -16.55
C THR A 110 -4.92 -7.18 -17.66
N LYS A 111 -4.67 -7.53 -18.92
CA LYS A 111 -5.23 -6.83 -20.08
C LYS A 111 -6.76 -6.91 -20.06
N SER A 112 -7.31 -8.11 -19.91
CA SER A 112 -8.77 -8.31 -19.83
C SER A 112 -9.41 -7.53 -18.68
N ILE A 113 -8.78 -7.52 -17.49
CA ILE A 113 -9.26 -6.73 -16.34
C ILE A 113 -9.24 -5.23 -16.67
N ALA A 114 -8.15 -4.74 -17.27
CA ALA A 114 -8.03 -3.32 -17.62
C ALA A 114 -9.03 -2.89 -18.70
N GLU A 115 -9.34 -3.76 -19.66
CA GLU A 115 -10.37 -3.54 -20.68
C GLU A 115 -11.76 -3.45 -20.04
N LYS A 116 -12.12 -4.41 -19.18
CA LYS A 116 -13.38 -4.36 -18.42
C LYS A 116 -13.51 -3.09 -17.58
N MET A 117 -12.44 -2.69 -16.88
CA MET A 117 -12.43 -1.43 -16.13
C MET A 117 -12.64 -0.22 -17.04
N THR A 118 -12.01 -0.21 -18.22
CA THR A 118 -12.16 0.88 -19.19
C THR A 118 -13.59 0.98 -19.67
N GLN A 119 -14.23 -0.15 -19.98
CA GLN A 119 -15.63 -0.21 -20.38
C GLN A 119 -16.56 0.33 -19.29
N GLU A 120 -16.41 -0.10 -18.05
CA GLU A 120 -17.20 0.38 -16.90
C GLU A 120 -17.02 1.89 -16.67
N MET A 121 -15.80 2.42 -16.82
CA MET A 121 -15.54 3.85 -16.69
C MET A 121 -16.18 4.67 -17.82
N SER A 122 -16.20 4.15 -19.06
CA SER A 122 -16.84 4.84 -20.18
C SER A 122 -18.37 4.93 -20.04
N GLN A 123 -18.98 4.00 -19.32
CA GLN A 123 -20.42 3.99 -19.05
C GLN A 123 -20.82 4.86 -17.86
N ASN A 124 -19.86 5.33 -17.05
CA ASN A 124 -20.11 6.07 -15.82
C ASN A 124 -19.56 7.50 -15.89
N VAL A 125 -20.46 8.49 -15.83
CA VAL A 125 -20.13 9.93 -15.84
C VAL A 125 -19.24 10.33 -14.65
N ASN A 126 -19.40 9.64 -13.51
CA ASN A 126 -18.64 9.90 -12.27
C ASN A 126 -17.51 8.87 -12.06
N SER A 127 -16.93 8.34 -13.14
CA SER A 127 -15.89 7.29 -13.08
C SER A 127 -14.64 7.63 -12.26
N ASN A 128 -14.41 8.90 -11.93
CA ASN A 128 -13.30 9.34 -11.07
C ASN A 128 -13.64 9.37 -9.58
N GLU A 129 -14.93 9.38 -9.22
CA GLU A 129 -15.36 9.38 -7.82
C GLU A 129 -15.21 8.00 -7.21
N ILE A 130 -14.78 7.96 -5.94
CA ILE A 130 -14.60 6.70 -5.22
C ILE A 130 -15.95 6.30 -4.64
N SER A 131 -16.47 5.14 -5.06
CA SER A 131 -17.75 4.61 -4.62
C SER A 131 -17.66 3.13 -4.29
N ILE A 132 -18.55 2.67 -3.41
CA ILE A 132 -18.67 1.25 -3.04
C ILE A 132 -18.97 0.37 -4.26
N ASP A 133 -19.62 0.93 -5.28
CA ASP A 133 -19.98 0.28 -6.54
C ASP A 133 -19.28 0.93 -7.76
N ASP A 134 -18.06 1.43 -7.60
CA ASP A 134 -17.27 1.92 -8.73
C ASP A 134 -16.75 0.78 -9.63
N CYS A 135 -16.13 1.17 -10.75
CA CYS A 135 -15.57 0.25 -11.75
C CYS A 135 -14.61 -0.80 -11.17
N VAL A 136 -13.84 -0.45 -10.14
CA VAL A 136 -12.87 -1.38 -9.54
C VAL A 136 -13.61 -2.43 -8.71
N SER A 137 -14.62 -2.03 -7.95
CA SER A 137 -15.46 -2.97 -7.20
C SER A 137 -16.27 -3.91 -8.09
N LYS A 138 -16.71 -3.44 -9.26
CA LYS A 138 -17.43 -4.27 -10.22
C LYS A 138 -16.52 -5.31 -10.89
N VAL A 139 -15.30 -4.91 -11.26
CA VAL A 139 -14.38 -5.79 -11.99
C VAL A 139 -13.57 -6.72 -11.08
N LEU A 140 -13.08 -6.22 -9.93
CA LEU A 140 -12.25 -6.98 -8.99
C LEU A 140 -13.04 -7.55 -7.80
N GLY A 141 -14.30 -7.15 -7.64
CA GLY A 141 -15.12 -7.47 -6.49
C GLY A 141 -15.09 -6.39 -5.41
N LYS A 142 -16.06 -6.48 -4.49
CA LYS A 142 -16.21 -5.53 -3.38
C LYS A 142 -14.97 -5.51 -2.48
N ASN A 143 -14.63 -4.33 -1.98
CA ASN A 143 -13.53 -4.16 -1.03
C ASN A 143 -13.83 -4.86 0.29
N HIS A 144 -12.81 -5.45 0.91
CA HIS A 144 -12.91 -5.98 2.26
C HIS A 144 -12.94 -4.83 3.28
N SER A 145 -13.62 -5.02 4.41
CA SER A 145 -13.68 -4.00 5.47
C SER A 145 -12.26 -3.62 5.92
N GLY A 146 -12.00 -2.31 5.99
CA GLY A 146 -10.70 -1.78 6.38
C GLY A 146 -9.62 -1.79 5.28
N CYS A 147 -9.88 -2.27 4.06
CA CYS A 147 -8.92 -2.24 2.97
C CYS A 147 -9.52 -1.60 1.72
N VAL A 148 -8.92 -0.51 1.22
CA VAL A 148 -9.32 0.07 -0.07
C VAL A 148 -8.34 -0.35 -1.14
N CYS A 149 -8.79 -1.21 -2.05
CA CYS A 149 -8.00 -1.61 -3.19
C CYS A 149 -7.64 -0.39 -4.06
N CYS A 150 -6.44 -0.43 -4.64
CA CYS A 150 -5.98 0.46 -5.71
C CYS A 150 -5.63 1.90 -5.34
N LEU A 151 -5.76 2.34 -4.08
CA LEU A 151 -5.39 3.71 -3.67
C LEU A 151 -4.05 3.79 -2.91
N GLY A 152 -3.59 2.68 -2.33
CA GLY A 152 -2.39 2.68 -1.48
C GLY A 152 -2.53 3.52 -0.21
N LEU A 153 -3.75 3.89 0.13
CA LEU A 153 -4.13 4.36 1.46
C LEU A 153 -4.27 3.11 2.33
N GLY A 154 -3.65 3.09 3.51
CA GLY A 154 -3.68 1.93 4.42
C GLY A 154 -5.09 1.63 4.97
N GLY A 155 -5.21 1.29 6.25
CA GLY A 155 -6.48 0.90 6.91
C GLY A 155 -7.63 1.93 6.96
N LEU A 156 -7.65 2.95 6.08
CA LEU A 156 -8.52 4.11 6.09
C LEU A 156 -9.80 3.94 5.22
N HIS A 157 -10.45 2.78 5.28
CA HIS A 157 -11.67 2.54 4.50
C HIS A 157 -12.80 3.54 4.80
N SER A 158 -12.98 3.94 6.06
CA SER A 158 -13.99 4.91 6.49
C SER A 158 -13.76 6.33 5.96
N VAL A 159 -12.49 6.74 5.84
CA VAL A 159 -12.11 8.07 5.37
C VAL A 159 -12.33 8.20 3.86
N VAL A 160 -12.13 7.12 3.12
CA VAL A 160 -12.23 7.12 1.66
C VAL A 160 -13.68 7.06 1.16
N PHE A 161 -14.54 6.26 1.78
CA PHE A 161 -15.92 6.06 1.30
C PHE A 161 -16.97 6.94 2.00
N LEU A 162 -16.58 7.80 2.95
CA LEU A 162 -17.45 8.74 3.68
C LEU A 162 -18.68 8.12 4.39
N TYR A 163 -18.79 6.78 4.48
CA TYR A 163 -19.86 6.09 5.22
C TYR A 163 -19.42 5.64 6.62
N THR A 164 -20.29 5.91 7.60
CA THR A 164 -20.23 5.45 8.99
C THR A 164 -20.57 3.96 9.09
N THR A 165 -19.66 3.06 8.72
CA THR A 165 -19.80 1.66 9.12
C THR A 165 -19.20 1.48 10.51
N ARG A 166 -20.12 1.30 11.46
CA ARG A 166 -19.89 1.06 12.89
C ARG A 166 -18.65 0.18 13.11
N PHE A 167 -17.62 0.74 13.73
CA PHE A 167 -16.79 -0.01 14.66
C PHE A 167 -17.72 -0.41 15.81
N SER A 168 -18.56 -1.43 15.63
CA SER A 168 -19.33 -2.01 16.71
C SER A 168 -18.35 -2.67 17.66
N ASN A 169 -17.97 -1.91 18.68
CA ASN A 169 -17.62 -2.33 20.03
C ASN A 169 -17.15 -3.78 20.18
N HIS A 170 -15.88 -4.02 19.88
CA HIS A 170 -15.10 -4.98 20.65
C HIS A 170 -13.64 -4.57 20.59
N TYR A 171 -13.22 -3.77 21.59
CA TYR A 171 -12.00 -3.95 22.40
C TYR A 171 -12.06 -2.94 23.56
N LYS A 172 -12.74 -3.32 24.65
CA LYS A 172 -12.38 -2.81 25.98
C LYS A 172 -11.01 -3.41 26.32
N LYS A 173 -9.95 -2.61 26.18
CA LYS A 173 -8.79 -2.44 27.08
C LYS A 173 -7.67 -1.71 26.34
N SER A 174 -7.87 -0.41 26.18
CA SER A 174 -6.76 0.53 26.00
C SER A 174 -6.19 0.82 27.39
N THR A 175 -5.12 0.12 27.76
CA THR A 175 -4.19 0.60 28.79
C THR A 175 -2.78 0.28 28.34
N TYR A 176 -2.16 1.19 27.60
CA TYR A 176 -0.71 1.26 27.50
C TYR A 176 -0.25 2.73 27.53
N TYR A 177 0.38 3.06 28.66
CA TYR A 177 1.35 4.13 28.95
C TYR A 177 0.90 5.60 28.96
N LEU A 178 0.32 6.00 30.09
CA LEU A 178 0.64 7.26 30.77
C LEU A 178 0.95 6.99 32.24
N ARG A 179 2.24 6.93 32.58
CA ARG A 179 2.80 7.49 33.81
C ARG A 179 4.29 7.72 33.61
#